data_AF-A0A354Q652-F1
#
_entry.id   AF-A0A354Q652-F1
#
_cell.length_a   1.000
_cell.length_b   1.000
_cell.length_c   1.000
_cell.angle_alpha   90.00
_cell.angle_beta   90.00
_cell.angle_gamma   90.00
#
_symmetry.space_group_name_H-M   'P 1'
#
loop_
_entity.id
_entity.type
_entity.pdbx_description
1 polymer ?
#
loop_
_entity_poly.entity_id
_entity_poly.type
_entity_poly.pdbx_seq_one_letter_code
_entity_poly.pdbx_strand_id
1 'polypeptide(L)'
;PTFLALHHLSLLGLPVAETYFVGAFSGVPFANAAWSGCLNFSNRFDLETVIDPKAPGFAELKRAESDRYRDSTERRISFIPGSMRDSRVYQSKVPEKLTSLLPYIAEPIRKYVPVVKPGDEFTAWASQFSAAQLRKIMPGKSVLYFDLNEVIRTYLILVLKNSQHPLFRFLFEPTIRKTVLDEFSPETPLFTVEVHHKNKIRQETVVFKDDMLQSQNFQLEVSPEIIIKALESGTLCPGLFITFTTLCFINALICFGSFEQVEYLAEFRRKWLKLGFLEQEIVRAVNTSALTSGRCIEESGVAVNPLDLLLGFRWSFMENQTVGELMRPLLPRLGIEV
;
A
#
# COMPACT_ATOMS: atom_id res chain seq x y z
N PRO A 1 5.50 9.09 1.27
CA PRO A 1 4.02 9.20 1.13
C PRO A 1 3.62 9.97 -0.14
N THR A 2 2.60 9.51 -0.86
CA THR A 2 1.98 10.21 -2.01
C THR A 2 0.56 10.72 -1.69
N PHE A 3 0.01 10.29 -0.55
CA PHE A 3 -1.41 10.45 -0.18
C PHE A 3 -1.70 11.71 0.65
N LEU A 4 -1.07 12.84 0.31
CA LEU A 4 -1.14 14.09 1.09
C LEU A 4 -2.58 14.61 1.32
N ALA A 5 -3.46 14.51 0.31
CA ALA A 5 -4.85 14.98 0.42
C ALA A 5 -5.64 14.11 1.41
N LEU A 6 -5.48 12.79 1.34
CA LEU A 6 -6.12 11.86 2.25
C LEU A 6 -5.69 12.13 3.70
N HIS A 7 -4.38 12.30 3.93
CA HIS A 7 -3.86 12.58 5.26
C HIS A 7 -4.44 13.88 5.82
N HIS A 8 -4.52 14.94 5.00
CA HIS A 8 -5.10 16.20 5.44
C HIS A 8 -6.57 16.08 5.79
N LEU A 9 -7.39 15.53 4.89
CA LEU A 9 -8.82 15.33 5.12
C LEU A 9 -9.10 14.49 6.37
N SER A 10 -8.33 13.41 6.56
CA SER A 10 -8.45 12.55 7.74
C SER A 10 -8.11 13.29 9.04
N LEU A 11 -7.18 14.24 8.98
CA LEU A 11 -6.70 14.99 10.16
C LEU A 11 -7.51 16.26 10.47
N LEU A 12 -8.27 16.80 9.52
CA LEU A 12 -9.14 17.96 9.72
C LEU A 12 -10.23 17.67 10.77
N GLY A 13 -10.88 16.51 10.66
CA GLY A 13 -11.96 16.11 11.56
C GLY A 13 -11.50 15.40 12.84
N LEU A 14 -10.21 15.09 12.96
CA LEU A 14 -9.68 14.31 14.07
C LEU A 14 -9.37 15.21 15.29
N PRO A 15 -9.93 14.92 16.48
CA PRO A 15 -9.54 15.61 17.71
C PRO A 15 -8.04 15.56 17.94
N VAL A 16 -7.48 16.60 18.57
CA VAL A 16 -6.01 16.72 18.76
C VAL A 16 -5.42 15.56 19.59
N ALA A 17 -6.19 14.99 20.51
CA ALA A 17 -5.77 13.87 21.34
C ALA A 17 -5.84 12.51 20.63
N GLU A 18 -6.53 12.43 19.49
CA GLU A 18 -6.72 11.18 18.77
C GLU A 18 -5.55 10.89 17.82
N THR A 19 -5.35 9.61 17.52
CA THR A 19 -4.29 9.18 16.60
C THR A 19 -4.89 8.77 15.26
N TYR A 20 -4.33 9.34 14.19
CA TYR A 20 -4.66 8.94 12.84
C TYR A 20 -3.82 7.71 12.43
N PHE A 21 -4.52 6.63 12.12
CA PHE A 21 -3.95 5.34 11.75
C PHE A 21 -3.84 5.22 10.23
N VAL A 22 -2.64 4.93 9.73
CA VAL A 22 -2.36 4.73 8.30
C VAL A 22 -1.84 3.32 8.05
N GLY A 23 -2.67 2.51 7.40
CA GLY A 23 -2.27 1.19 6.90
C GLY A 23 -1.59 1.27 5.54
N ALA A 24 -0.45 0.59 5.36
CA ALA A 24 0.29 0.54 4.10
C ALA A 24 0.62 -0.89 3.65
N PHE A 25 1.09 -1.03 2.39
CA PHE A 25 1.74 -2.23 1.82
C PHE A 25 0.89 -3.46 1.48
N SER A 26 -0.44 -3.40 1.56
CA SER A 26 -1.48 -4.43 1.26
C SER A 26 -1.17 -5.51 0.17
N GLY A 27 -0.21 -6.39 0.40
CA GLY A 27 0.14 -7.53 -0.43
C GLY A 27 0.75 -7.16 -1.79
N VAL A 28 1.42 -6.01 -1.88
CA VAL A 28 1.90 -5.47 -3.17
C VAL A 28 3.40 -5.71 -3.40
N PRO A 29 3.84 -5.87 -4.67
CA PRO A 29 5.24 -5.80 -5.02
C PRO A 29 5.73 -4.34 -5.07
N PHE A 30 7.05 -4.13 -5.09
CA PHE A 30 7.63 -2.79 -5.21
C PHE A 30 7.24 -2.06 -6.51
N ALA A 31 7.01 -2.80 -7.59
CA ALA A 31 6.57 -2.29 -8.90
C ALA A 31 5.12 -1.79 -8.96
N ASN A 32 4.34 -1.98 -7.88
CA ASN A 32 2.96 -1.52 -7.84
C ASN A 32 2.88 0.01 -8.10
N ALA A 33 1.72 0.49 -8.52
CA ALA A 33 1.46 1.90 -8.80
C ALA A 33 1.74 2.86 -7.62
N ALA A 34 1.79 2.36 -6.38
CA ALA A 34 2.22 3.14 -5.21
C ALA A 34 3.73 3.39 -5.16
N TRP A 35 4.53 2.63 -5.93
CA TRP A 35 5.99 2.71 -6.02
C TRP A 35 6.67 2.71 -4.66
N SER A 36 6.31 1.72 -3.84
CA SER A 36 6.98 1.45 -2.56
C SER A 36 8.50 1.49 -2.76
N GLY A 37 9.24 2.10 -1.84
CA GLY A 37 10.69 2.24 -1.99
C GLY A 37 11.18 3.37 -2.92
N CYS A 38 10.30 4.29 -3.32
CA CYS A 38 10.69 5.50 -4.04
C CYS A 38 10.45 6.78 -3.23
N LEU A 39 11.33 7.77 -3.39
CA LEU A 39 11.01 9.18 -3.10
C LEU A 39 10.33 9.78 -4.32
N ASN A 40 9.14 10.34 -4.16
CA ASN A 40 8.41 11.02 -5.25
C ASN A 40 8.40 12.53 -5.00
N PHE A 41 8.64 13.30 -6.06
CA PHE A 41 8.66 14.75 -6.06
C PHE A 41 8.19 15.30 -7.41
N SER A 42 7.86 16.58 -7.45
CA SER A 42 7.41 17.25 -8.66
C SER A 42 8.57 17.72 -9.53
N ASN A 43 8.25 18.14 -10.74
CA ASN A 43 9.20 18.79 -11.66
C ASN A 43 9.65 20.20 -11.23
N ARG A 44 9.20 20.70 -10.07
CA ARG A 44 9.67 21.96 -9.48
C ARG A 44 11.11 21.90 -8.98
N PHE A 45 11.59 20.69 -8.69
CA PHE A 45 12.93 20.46 -8.14
C PHE A 45 13.70 19.56 -9.07
N ASP A 46 14.95 19.92 -9.34
CA ASP A 46 15.90 19.08 -10.07
C ASP A 46 16.38 17.92 -9.22
N LEU A 47 16.85 16.86 -9.88
CA LEU A 47 17.37 15.67 -9.22
C LEU A 47 18.51 16.04 -8.27
N GLU A 48 19.38 16.94 -8.72
CA GLU A 48 20.50 17.52 -7.97
C GLU A 48 20.05 18.30 -6.71
N THR A 49 18.78 18.73 -6.64
CA THR A 49 18.20 19.36 -5.44
C THR A 49 17.82 18.33 -4.38
N VAL A 50 17.55 17.09 -4.79
CA VAL A 50 17.07 16.01 -3.92
C VAL A 50 18.21 15.10 -3.47
N ILE A 51 19.19 14.86 -4.35
CA ILE A 51 20.33 13.97 -4.09
C ILE A 51 21.63 14.54 -4.70
N ASP A 52 22.71 14.50 -3.92
CA ASP A 52 24.03 15.00 -4.32
C ASP A 52 24.56 14.25 -5.57
N PRO A 53 25.07 14.94 -6.61
CA PRO A 53 25.70 14.32 -7.78
C PRO A 53 26.82 13.32 -7.48
N LYS A 54 27.44 13.39 -6.30
CA LYS A 54 28.46 12.45 -5.82
C LYS A 54 27.89 11.12 -5.32
N ALA A 55 26.56 10.96 -5.28
CA ALA A 55 25.92 9.73 -4.86
C ALA A 55 26.36 8.55 -5.76
N PRO A 56 26.59 7.35 -5.18
CA PRO A 56 26.89 6.17 -5.97
C PRO A 56 25.74 5.88 -6.95
N GLY A 57 26.07 5.72 -8.23
CA GLY A 57 25.07 5.46 -9.28
C GLY A 57 24.23 6.69 -9.69
N PHE A 58 24.64 7.93 -9.35
CA PHE A 58 23.90 9.13 -9.74
C PHE A 58 23.61 9.23 -11.25
N ALA A 59 24.56 8.83 -12.10
CA ALA A 59 24.36 8.80 -13.56
C ALA A 59 23.19 7.88 -13.99
N GLU A 60 22.98 6.78 -13.28
CA GLU A 60 21.84 5.88 -13.53
C GLU A 60 20.52 6.51 -13.09
N LEU A 61 20.52 7.22 -11.94
CA LEU A 61 19.34 7.97 -11.49
C LEU A 61 18.94 9.04 -12.51
N LYS A 62 19.93 9.77 -13.04
CA LYS A 62 19.72 10.81 -14.07
C LYS A 62 19.20 10.24 -15.39
N ARG A 63 19.73 9.09 -15.82
CA ARG A 63 19.21 8.36 -16.99
C ARG A 63 17.76 7.91 -16.77
N ALA A 64 17.48 7.26 -15.64
CA ALA A 64 16.14 6.77 -15.31
C ALA A 64 15.10 7.91 -15.18
N GLU A 65 15.53 9.10 -14.82
CA GLU A 65 14.69 10.30 -14.85
C GLU A 65 14.41 10.80 -16.26
N SER A 66 15.46 10.90 -17.09
CA SER A 66 15.33 11.32 -18.50
C SER A 66 14.42 10.37 -19.29
N ASP A 67 14.51 9.07 -19.02
CA ASP A 67 13.64 8.07 -19.65
C ASP A 67 12.17 8.28 -19.22
N ARG A 68 11.91 8.59 -17.96
CA ARG A 68 10.55 8.85 -17.44
C ARG A 68 9.92 10.15 -17.95
N TYR A 69 10.73 11.18 -18.17
CA TYR A 69 10.25 12.47 -18.66
C TYR A 69 9.51 12.38 -20.01
N ARG A 70 9.75 11.31 -20.77
CA ARG A 70 9.05 11.04 -22.04
C ARG A 70 7.58 10.66 -21.86
N ASP A 71 7.25 10.04 -20.71
CA ASP A 71 5.95 9.41 -20.48
C ASP A 71 5.18 10.04 -19.29
N SER A 72 5.86 10.78 -18.41
CA SER A 72 5.26 11.33 -17.19
C SER A 72 6.01 12.55 -16.65
N THR A 73 5.25 13.45 -16.01
CA THR A 73 5.80 14.56 -15.22
C THR A 73 6.20 14.15 -13.79
N GLU A 74 5.92 12.90 -13.39
CA GLU A 74 6.27 12.38 -12.06
C GLU A 74 7.76 12.07 -11.95
N ARG A 75 8.43 12.73 -10.99
CA ARG A 75 9.83 12.45 -10.66
C ARG A 75 9.92 11.56 -9.44
N ARG A 76 10.87 10.63 -9.48
CA ARG A 76 11.17 9.73 -8.37
C ARG A 76 12.62 9.27 -8.33
N ILE A 77 13.10 8.95 -7.14
CA ILE A 77 14.34 8.22 -6.89
C ILE A 77 13.97 6.87 -6.29
N SER A 78 14.38 5.78 -6.94
CA SER A 78 14.16 4.42 -6.43
C SER A 78 15.31 3.98 -5.54
N PHE A 79 15.01 3.64 -4.29
CA PHE A 79 15.99 3.11 -3.32
C PHE A 79 16.19 1.61 -3.43
N ILE A 80 15.30 0.91 -4.13
CA ILE A 80 15.45 -0.52 -4.36
C ILE A 80 16.27 -0.81 -5.62
N PRO A 81 17.02 -1.91 -5.67
CA PRO A 81 17.64 -2.38 -6.89
C PRO A 81 16.57 -2.91 -7.86
N GLY A 82 16.86 -2.87 -9.16
CA GLY A 82 15.92 -3.36 -10.19
C GLY A 82 15.58 -4.85 -10.06
N SER A 83 16.44 -5.64 -9.40
CA SER A 83 16.18 -7.06 -9.08
C SER A 83 15.07 -7.28 -8.05
N MET A 84 14.73 -6.27 -7.25
CA MET A 84 13.66 -6.30 -6.26
C MET A 84 12.35 -5.69 -6.78
N ARG A 85 12.32 -5.24 -8.04
CA ARG A 85 11.13 -4.58 -8.61
C ARG A 85 9.86 -5.42 -8.41
N ASP A 86 9.94 -6.71 -8.70
CA ASP A 86 8.78 -7.61 -8.61
C ASP A 86 8.70 -8.34 -7.26
N SER A 87 9.65 -8.10 -6.34
CA SER A 87 9.65 -8.68 -5.00
C SER A 87 8.56 -8.05 -4.14
N ARG A 88 8.07 -8.84 -3.18
CA ARG A 88 7.03 -8.44 -2.24
C ARG A 88 7.57 -7.39 -1.27
N VAL A 89 6.77 -6.36 -0.98
CA VAL A 89 7.20 -5.32 -0.01
C VAL A 89 7.16 -5.83 1.43
N TYR A 90 6.11 -6.57 1.78
CA TYR A 90 5.94 -7.16 3.10
C TYR A 90 7.10 -8.10 3.47
N GLN A 91 7.72 -7.85 4.64
CA GLN A 91 8.93 -8.51 5.17
C GLN A 91 10.19 -8.42 4.29
N SER A 92 10.18 -7.52 3.29
CA SER A 92 11.39 -7.24 2.53
C SER A 92 12.45 -6.59 3.43
N LYS A 93 13.71 -6.84 3.08
CA LYS A 93 14.85 -6.28 3.79
C LYS A 93 15.33 -5.00 3.13
N VAL A 94 15.84 -4.09 3.94
CA VAL A 94 16.50 -2.88 3.47
C VAL A 94 17.70 -3.27 2.58
N PRO A 95 17.73 -2.86 1.30
CA PRO A 95 18.82 -3.20 0.41
C PRO A 95 20.02 -2.26 0.60
N GLU A 96 21.21 -2.73 0.25
CA GLU A 96 22.45 -1.94 0.31
C GLU A 96 22.32 -0.62 -0.46
N LYS A 97 21.69 -0.66 -1.64
CA LYS A 97 21.42 0.52 -2.48
C LYS A 97 20.69 1.62 -1.70
N LEU A 98 19.74 1.28 -0.84
CA LEU A 98 19.04 2.27 -0.04
C LEU A 98 20.04 2.97 0.88
N THR A 99 20.78 2.18 1.66
CA THR A 99 21.72 2.70 2.67
C THR A 99 22.88 3.49 2.07
N SER A 100 23.35 3.12 0.87
CA SER A 100 24.44 3.83 0.19
C SER A 100 24.00 5.19 -0.38
N LEU A 101 22.70 5.38 -0.65
CA LEU A 101 22.14 6.64 -1.13
C LEU A 101 21.79 7.61 0.01
N LEU A 102 21.42 7.12 1.22
CA LEU A 102 20.97 7.97 2.33
C LEU A 102 21.91 9.13 2.69
N PRO A 103 23.25 8.95 2.75
CA PRO A 103 24.17 10.04 3.09
C PRO A 103 24.12 11.22 2.11
N TYR A 104 23.73 10.96 0.86
CA TYR A 104 23.72 11.92 -0.24
C TYR A 104 22.37 12.60 -0.44
N ILE A 105 21.33 12.21 0.30
CA ILE A 105 20.04 12.90 0.29
C ILE A 105 20.22 14.32 0.85
N ALA A 106 19.54 15.30 0.23
CA ALA A 106 19.59 16.70 0.66
C ALA A 106 19.14 16.89 2.12
N GLU A 107 19.76 17.83 2.83
CA GLU A 107 19.51 18.11 4.26
C GLU A 107 18.01 18.24 4.62
N PRO A 108 17.18 18.97 3.85
CA PRO A 108 15.78 19.18 4.23
C PRO A 108 15.00 17.89 4.37
N ILE A 109 15.43 16.83 3.68
CA ILE A 109 14.85 15.49 3.72
C ILE A 109 15.62 14.62 4.72
N ARG A 110 16.96 14.63 4.64
CA ARG A 110 17.85 13.72 5.36
C ARG A 110 17.67 13.76 6.86
N LYS A 111 17.35 14.91 7.46
CA LYS A 111 17.12 15.03 8.91
C LYS A 111 15.92 14.22 9.44
N TYR A 112 15.02 13.78 8.57
CA TYR A 112 13.87 12.95 8.95
C TYR A 112 14.09 11.46 8.66
N VAL A 113 15.22 11.09 8.05
CA VAL A 113 15.54 9.70 7.71
C VAL A 113 15.90 8.95 8.98
N PRO A 114 15.19 7.87 9.34
CA PRO A 114 15.57 7.02 10.46
C PRO A 114 16.90 6.31 10.21
N VAL A 115 17.65 6.03 11.28
CA VAL A 115 18.85 5.19 11.23
C VAL A 115 18.46 3.79 10.76
N VAL A 116 19.24 3.22 9.85
CA VAL A 116 18.96 1.93 9.25
C VAL A 116 20.24 1.29 8.69
N LYS A 117 20.29 -0.04 8.66
CA LYS A 117 21.37 -0.82 8.02
C LYS A 117 20.80 -1.86 7.04
N PRO A 118 21.61 -2.38 6.11
CA PRO A 118 21.17 -3.48 5.26
C PRO A 118 20.70 -4.68 6.09
N GLY A 119 19.61 -5.31 5.67
CA GLY A 119 19.02 -6.44 6.39
C GLY A 119 17.96 -6.08 7.45
N ASP A 120 17.81 -4.80 7.81
CA ASP A 120 16.69 -4.36 8.66
C ASP A 120 15.34 -4.49 7.92
N GLU A 121 14.22 -4.46 8.66
CA GLU A 121 12.87 -4.50 8.10
C GLU A 121 12.55 -3.24 7.29
N PHE A 122 12.29 -3.39 5.99
CA PHE A 122 12.03 -2.27 5.10
C PHE A 122 10.74 -1.53 5.46
N THR A 123 9.65 -2.24 5.75
CA THR A 123 8.34 -1.61 6.00
C THR A 123 8.32 -0.86 7.34
N ALA A 124 9.10 -1.31 8.33
CA ALA A 124 9.32 -0.59 9.58
C ALA A 124 10.05 0.73 9.32
N TRP A 125 11.17 0.70 8.58
CA TRP A 125 11.91 1.91 8.20
C TRP A 125 11.04 2.88 7.39
N ALA A 126 10.34 2.38 6.36
CA ALA A 126 9.52 3.19 5.46
C ALA A 126 8.33 3.84 6.19
N SER A 127 7.73 3.13 7.15
CA SER A 127 6.65 3.64 8.01
C SER A 127 7.16 4.76 8.92
N GLN A 128 8.31 4.56 9.59
CA GLN A 128 8.91 5.58 10.45
C GLN A 128 9.31 6.82 9.67
N PHE A 129 9.91 6.64 8.49
CA PHE A 129 10.30 7.76 7.64
C PHE A 129 9.07 8.53 7.14
N SER A 130 8.02 7.84 6.70
CA SER A 130 6.76 8.48 6.27
C SER A 130 6.09 9.25 7.42
N ALA A 131 6.06 8.68 8.62
CA ALA A 131 5.52 9.34 9.82
C ALA A 131 6.33 10.60 10.18
N ALA A 132 7.66 10.53 10.12
CA ALA A 132 8.52 11.68 10.42
C ALA A 132 8.30 12.84 9.44
N GLN A 133 8.19 12.54 8.14
CA GLN A 133 7.86 13.54 7.12
C GLN A 133 6.49 14.17 7.38
N LEU A 134 5.47 13.36 7.66
CA LEU A 134 4.12 13.86 7.85
C LEU A 134 3.98 14.70 9.13
N ARG A 135 4.67 14.33 10.21
CA ARG A 135 4.74 15.16 11.44
C ARG A 135 5.31 16.55 11.19
N LYS A 136 6.27 16.68 10.26
CA LYS A 136 6.78 18.00 9.86
C LYS A 136 5.75 18.79 9.06
N ILE A 137 5.06 18.13 8.14
CA ILE A 137 4.09 18.76 7.24
C ILE A 137 2.81 19.16 7.99
N MET A 138 2.40 18.37 8.97
CA MET A 138 1.18 18.55 9.77
C MET A 138 1.54 18.56 11.27
N PRO A 139 2.14 19.65 11.77
CA PRO A 139 2.58 19.74 13.16
C PRO A 139 1.40 19.64 14.14
N GLY A 140 1.63 19.03 15.30
CA GLY A 140 0.62 18.90 16.36
C GLY A 140 -0.41 17.79 16.15
N LYS A 141 -0.28 16.98 15.08
CA LYS A 141 -1.13 15.81 14.84
C LYS A 141 -0.40 14.51 15.18
N SER A 142 -1.11 13.56 15.78
CA SER A 142 -0.60 12.20 16.02
C SER A 142 -0.91 11.31 14.81
N VAL A 143 0.13 10.75 14.19
CA VAL A 143 -0.01 9.82 13.05
C VAL A 143 0.84 8.57 13.27
N LEU A 144 0.23 7.41 13.08
CA LEU A 144 0.88 6.11 13.20
C LEU A 144 0.72 5.33 11.90
N TYR A 145 1.85 4.94 11.31
CA TYR A 145 1.90 4.05 10.14
C TYR A 145 2.13 2.61 10.59
N PHE A 146 1.43 1.68 9.95
CA PHE A 146 1.63 0.24 10.16
C PHE A 146 1.52 -0.52 8.83
N ASP A 147 2.16 -1.68 8.82
CA ASP A 147 2.09 -2.63 7.72
C ASP A 147 0.76 -3.40 7.82
N LEU A 148 -0.11 -3.23 6.82
CA LEU A 148 -1.41 -3.91 6.80
C LEU A 148 -1.25 -5.42 6.75
N ASN A 149 -0.24 -5.93 6.05
CA ASN A 149 -0.04 -7.37 5.95
C ASN A 149 0.39 -7.98 7.27
N GLU A 150 1.17 -7.25 8.08
CA GLU A 150 1.50 -7.69 9.44
C GLU A 150 0.23 -7.77 10.30
N VAL A 151 -0.62 -6.72 10.28
CA VAL A 151 -1.88 -6.70 11.03
C VAL A 151 -2.80 -7.85 10.62
N ILE A 152 -3.01 -8.06 9.32
CA ILE A 152 -3.87 -9.13 8.81
C ILE A 152 -3.26 -10.51 9.07
N ARG A 153 -1.94 -10.68 8.96
CA ARG A 153 -1.27 -11.92 9.35
C ARG A 153 -1.55 -12.25 10.82
N THR A 154 -1.34 -11.30 11.72
CA THR A 154 -1.60 -11.50 13.16
C THR A 154 -3.07 -11.85 13.40
N TYR A 155 -3.99 -11.14 12.75
CA TYR A 155 -5.42 -11.44 12.81
C TYR A 155 -5.72 -12.89 12.36
N LEU A 156 -5.22 -13.30 11.19
CA LEU A 156 -5.42 -14.65 10.65
C LEU A 156 -4.89 -15.73 11.59
N ILE A 157 -3.67 -15.58 12.12
CA ILE A 157 -3.08 -16.53 13.07
C ILE A 157 -3.99 -16.74 14.31
N LEU A 158 -4.67 -15.68 14.76
CA LEU A 158 -5.61 -15.76 15.87
C LEU A 158 -6.91 -16.45 15.46
N VAL A 159 -7.55 -16.00 14.38
CA VAL A 159 -8.90 -16.43 14.04
C VAL A 159 -8.97 -17.79 13.37
N LEU A 160 -7.89 -18.25 12.71
CA LEU A 160 -7.82 -19.59 12.12
C LEU A 160 -7.66 -20.71 13.17
N LYS A 161 -7.59 -20.36 14.46
CA LYS A 161 -7.72 -21.31 15.58
C LYS A 161 -9.17 -21.54 15.99
N ASN A 162 -10.11 -20.72 15.52
CA ASN A 162 -11.53 -20.81 15.83
C ASN A 162 -12.29 -21.40 14.63
N SER A 163 -12.79 -22.63 14.77
CA SER A 163 -13.51 -23.33 13.70
C SER A 163 -14.81 -22.66 13.26
N GLN A 164 -15.39 -21.80 14.11
CA GLN A 164 -16.61 -21.06 13.80
C GLN A 164 -16.36 -19.75 13.06
N HIS A 165 -15.11 -19.28 13.01
CA HIS A 165 -14.81 -18.00 12.37
C HIS A 165 -15.00 -18.08 10.85
N PRO A 166 -15.62 -17.09 10.18
CA PRO A 166 -15.91 -17.17 8.75
C PRO A 166 -14.70 -17.46 7.87
N LEU A 167 -13.52 -16.89 8.18
CA LEU A 167 -12.30 -17.19 7.41
C LEU A 167 -11.79 -18.63 7.62
N PHE A 168 -11.99 -19.22 8.80
CA PHE A 168 -11.67 -20.63 9.01
C PHE A 168 -12.57 -21.48 8.12
N ARG A 169 -13.88 -21.27 8.21
CA ARG A 169 -14.89 -22.02 7.48
C ARG A 169 -14.68 -21.90 5.97
N PHE A 170 -14.41 -20.70 5.47
CA PHE A 170 -14.07 -20.47 4.06
C PHE A 170 -12.82 -21.23 3.61
N LEU A 171 -11.72 -21.18 4.39
CA LEU A 171 -10.48 -21.82 3.97
C LEU A 171 -10.53 -23.35 4.08
N PHE A 172 -11.24 -23.90 5.06
CA PHE A 172 -11.11 -25.32 5.43
C PHE A 172 -12.36 -26.16 5.22
N GLU A 173 -13.56 -25.58 5.02
CA GLU A 173 -14.77 -26.35 4.66
C GLU A 173 -14.93 -26.37 3.13
N PRO A 174 -14.74 -27.52 2.45
CA PRO A 174 -14.71 -27.58 0.99
C PRO A 174 -15.99 -27.10 0.31
N THR A 175 -17.15 -27.35 0.92
CA THR A 175 -18.45 -26.92 0.40
C THR A 175 -18.58 -25.39 0.41
N ILE A 176 -18.24 -24.75 1.54
CA ILE A 176 -18.25 -23.29 1.67
C ILE A 176 -17.22 -22.65 0.77
N ARG A 177 -16.00 -23.19 0.77
CA ARG A 177 -14.91 -22.73 -0.11
C ARG A 177 -15.37 -22.70 -1.56
N LYS A 178 -15.95 -23.80 -2.04
CA LYS A 178 -16.47 -23.91 -3.40
C LYS A 178 -17.56 -22.86 -3.66
N THR A 179 -18.56 -22.74 -2.76
CA THR A 179 -19.63 -21.75 -2.93
C THR A 179 -19.11 -20.32 -3.01
N VAL A 180 -18.12 -19.95 -2.18
CA VAL A 180 -17.51 -18.62 -2.21
C VAL A 180 -16.72 -18.41 -3.51
N LEU A 181 -15.90 -19.37 -3.92
CA LEU A 181 -15.08 -19.26 -5.13
C LEU A 181 -15.89 -19.33 -6.43
N ASP A 182 -17.05 -19.99 -6.43
CA ASP A 182 -17.97 -19.97 -7.57
C ASP A 182 -18.57 -18.57 -7.78
N GLU A 183 -18.77 -17.78 -6.71
CA GLU A 183 -19.25 -16.39 -6.82
C GLU A 183 -18.11 -15.39 -7.09
N PHE A 184 -16.95 -15.57 -6.46
CA PHE A 184 -15.83 -14.63 -6.59
C PHE A 184 -14.93 -14.89 -7.80
N SER A 185 -14.76 -16.16 -8.18
CA SER A 185 -13.87 -16.75 -9.19
C SER A 185 -12.86 -17.72 -8.52
N PRO A 186 -12.60 -18.91 -9.09
CA PRO A 186 -11.52 -19.79 -8.66
C PRO A 186 -10.13 -19.12 -8.71
N GLU A 187 -9.95 -18.13 -9.58
CA GLU A 187 -8.70 -17.37 -9.75
C GLU A 187 -8.53 -16.24 -8.71
N THR A 188 -9.40 -16.17 -7.70
CA THR A 188 -9.34 -15.13 -6.67
C THR A 188 -8.02 -15.23 -5.88
N PRO A 189 -7.14 -14.21 -5.93
CA PRO A 189 -5.87 -14.24 -5.19
C PRO A 189 -6.11 -14.17 -3.68
N LEU A 190 -5.83 -15.27 -2.98
CA LEU A 190 -6.02 -15.34 -1.53
C LEU A 190 -4.78 -14.91 -0.77
N PHE A 191 -3.62 -15.36 -1.24
CA PHE A 191 -2.32 -15.05 -0.66
C PHE A 191 -1.33 -14.66 -1.74
N THR A 192 -0.17 -14.21 -1.30
CA THR A 192 1.00 -14.03 -2.16
C THR A 192 2.22 -14.69 -1.53
N VAL A 193 3.09 -15.23 -2.37
CA VAL A 193 4.37 -15.83 -1.97
C VAL A 193 5.50 -15.15 -2.70
N GLU A 194 6.69 -15.21 -2.12
CA GLU A 194 7.90 -14.80 -2.79
C GLU A 194 8.61 -16.04 -3.35
N VAL A 195 9.00 -15.99 -4.61
CA VAL A 195 9.71 -17.08 -5.27
C VAL A 195 10.96 -16.58 -5.97
N HIS A 196 11.99 -17.43 -5.98
CA HIS A 196 13.20 -17.20 -6.76
C HIS A 196 12.95 -17.64 -8.21
N HIS A 197 13.13 -16.71 -9.15
CA HIS A 197 13.09 -17.00 -10.57
C HIS A 197 14.38 -16.48 -11.22
N LYS A 198 15.28 -17.42 -11.58
CA LYS A 198 16.65 -17.11 -12.04
C LYS A 198 17.37 -16.25 -10.99
N ASN A 199 17.91 -15.10 -11.38
CA ASN A 199 18.62 -14.17 -10.51
C ASN A 199 17.70 -13.07 -9.93
N LYS A 200 16.38 -13.27 -9.98
CA LYS A 200 15.40 -12.30 -9.48
C LYS A 200 14.49 -12.94 -8.45
N ILE A 201 13.95 -12.08 -7.60
CA ILE A 201 12.93 -12.42 -6.64
C ILE A 201 11.64 -11.80 -7.14
N ARG A 202 10.56 -12.58 -7.19
CA ARG A 202 9.24 -12.09 -7.61
C ARG A 202 8.13 -12.58 -6.69
N GLN A 203 7.10 -11.76 -6.58
CA GLN A 203 5.85 -12.11 -5.94
C GLN A 203 4.98 -12.91 -6.92
N GLU A 204 4.39 -14.00 -6.42
CA GLU A 204 3.34 -14.75 -7.12
C GLU A 204 2.05 -14.74 -6.31
N THR A 205 0.92 -14.66 -7.00
CA THR A 205 -0.40 -14.82 -6.40
C THR A 205 -0.70 -16.30 -6.18
N VAL A 206 -1.28 -16.61 -5.02
CA VAL A 206 -1.66 -17.96 -4.64
C VAL A 206 -3.18 -18.04 -4.61
N VAL A 207 -3.71 -19.01 -5.35
CA VAL A 207 -5.15 -19.29 -5.50
C VAL A 207 -5.45 -20.71 -5.02
N PHE A 208 -6.72 -21.05 -4.86
CA PHE A 208 -7.10 -22.45 -4.65
C PHE A 208 -7.16 -23.21 -5.97
N LYS A 209 -6.48 -24.35 -6.03
CA LYS A 209 -6.54 -25.28 -7.16
C LYS A 209 -6.34 -26.71 -6.66
N ASP A 210 -7.21 -27.61 -7.09
CA ASP A 210 -7.17 -29.04 -6.73
C ASP A 210 -7.08 -29.28 -5.20
N ASP A 211 -7.91 -28.55 -4.42
CA ASP A 211 -7.92 -28.54 -2.95
C ASP A 211 -6.60 -28.14 -2.26
N MET A 212 -5.68 -27.54 -3.02
CA MET A 212 -4.43 -26.97 -2.52
C MET A 212 -4.37 -25.47 -2.78
N LEU A 213 -3.48 -24.78 -2.05
CA LEU A 213 -3.06 -23.43 -2.41
C LEU A 213 -1.89 -23.52 -3.40
N GLN A 214 -2.03 -22.92 -4.58
CA GLN A 214 -1.04 -23.04 -5.65
C GLN A 214 -0.73 -21.70 -6.31
N SER A 215 0.51 -21.58 -6.79
CA SER A 215 0.96 -20.62 -7.80
C SER A 215 1.82 -21.37 -8.85
N GLN A 216 2.49 -20.64 -9.75
CA GLN A 216 3.33 -21.28 -10.76
C GLN A 216 4.50 -22.08 -10.16
N ASN A 217 5.12 -21.57 -9.08
CA ASN A 217 6.31 -22.18 -8.47
C ASN A 217 6.11 -22.53 -6.99
N PHE A 218 4.87 -22.61 -6.52
CA PHE A 218 4.54 -22.88 -5.13
C PHE A 218 3.29 -23.75 -5.02
N GLN A 219 3.30 -24.67 -4.07
CA GLN A 219 2.14 -25.46 -3.69
C GLN A 219 2.15 -25.68 -2.19
N LEU A 220 0.97 -25.64 -1.58
CA LEU A 220 0.80 -25.85 -0.15
C LEU A 220 -0.51 -26.58 0.12
N GLU A 221 -0.41 -27.63 0.93
CA GLU A 221 -1.57 -28.35 1.45
C GLU A 221 -2.38 -27.45 2.38
N VAL A 222 -3.71 -27.63 2.37
CA VAL A 222 -4.64 -26.79 3.10
C VAL A 222 -5.06 -27.49 4.39
N SER A 223 -4.36 -27.17 5.49
CA SER A 223 -4.79 -27.46 6.86
C SER A 223 -4.60 -26.23 7.76
N PRO A 224 -5.37 -26.09 8.85
CA PRO A 224 -5.18 -24.98 9.79
C PRO A 224 -3.73 -24.84 10.27
N GLU A 225 -3.10 -25.95 10.65
CA GLU A 225 -1.73 -25.99 11.17
C GLU A 225 -0.71 -25.54 10.12
N ILE A 226 -0.86 -26.02 8.88
CA ILE A 226 0.05 -25.71 7.77
C ILE A 226 -0.08 -24.23 7.38
N ILE A 227 -1.32 -23.73 7.24
CA ILE A 227 -1.56 -22.33 6.89
C ILE A 227 -1.07 -21.38 7.99
N ILE A 228 -1.37 -21.68 9.26
CA ILE A 228 -0.88 -20.88 10.39
C ILE A 228 0.64 -20.87 10.42
N LYS A 229 1.31 -22.02 10.25
CA LYS A 229 2.77 -22.08 10.21
C LYS A 229 3.35 -21.28 9.05
N ALA A 230 2.73 -21.33 7.88
CA ALA A 230 3.17 -20.58 6.70
C ALA A 230 2.94 -19.06 6.83
N LEU A 231 1.91 -18.65 7.58
CA LEU A 231 1.72 -17.25 7.99
C LEU A 231 2.79 -16.85 9.01
N GLU A 232 3.03 -17.66 10.04
CA GLU A 232 4.03 -17.41 11.09
C GLU A 232 5.44 -17.26 10.51
N SER A 233 5.84 -18.11 9.56
CA SER A 233 7.13 -18.03 8.87
C SER A 233 7.22 -16.88 7.85
N GLY A 234 6.09 -16.25 7.51
CA GLY A 234 6.03 -15.21 6.47
C GLY A 234 6.05 -15.76 5.04
N THR A 235 5.98 -17.07 4.86
CA THR A 235 5.88 -17.70 3.54
C THR A 235 4.63 -17.20 2.82
N LEU A 236 3.46 -17.30 3.47
CA LEU A 236 2.22 -16.71 2.99
C LEU A 236 2.08 -15.26 3.46
N CYS A 237 1.77 -14.38 2.52
CA CYS A 237 1.33 -13.02 2.79
C CYS A 237 -0.15 -12.88 2.39
N PRO A 238 -1.02 -12.28 3.24
CA PRO A 238 -2.42 -12.08 2.89
C PRO A 238 -2.58 -11.29 1.59
N GLY A 239 -3.37 -11.81 0.67
CA GLY A 239 -3.74 -11.13 -0.57
C GLY A 239 -4.80 -10.07 -0.35
N LEU A 240 -5.14 -9.35 -1.42
CA LEU A 240 -6.13 -8.28 -1.40
C LEU A 240 -7.51 -8.78 -0.92
N PHE A 241 -7.94 -9.94 -1.41
CA PHE A 241 -9.23 -10.53 -1.04
C PHE A 241 -9.36 -10.78 0.46
N ILE A 242 -8.38 -11.49 1.05
CA ILE A 242 -8.37 -11.80 2.48
C ILE A 242 -8.26 -10.53 3.32
N THR A 243 -7.40 -9.58 2.90
CA THR A 243 -7.18 -8.31 3.59
C THR A 243 -8.47 -7.51 3.72
N PHE A 244 -9.15 -7.23 2.61
CA PHE A 244 -10.35 -6.37 2.64
C PHE A 244 -11.61 -7.11 3.10
N THR A 245 -11.70 -8.43 2.92
CA THR A 245 -12.73 -9.23 3.60
C THR A 245 -12.60 -9.12 5.10
N THR A 246 -11.38 -9.24 5.63
CA THR A 246 -11.11 -9.10 7.06
C THR A 246 -11.43 -7.69 7.57
N LEU A 247 -10.89 -6.66 6.95
CA LEU A 247 -11.04 -5.28 7.41
C LEU A 247 -12.50 -4.80 7.30
N CYS A 248 -13.05 -4.82 6.10
CA CYS A 248 -14.33 -4.16 5.82
C CYS A 248 -15.52 -5.06 6.16
N PHE A 249 -15.48 -6.32 5.75
CA PHE A 249 -16.67 -7.18 5.74
C PHE A 249 -16.83 -8.07 6.98
N ILE A 250 -15.77 -8.23 7.77
CA ILE A 250 -15.82 -8.93 9.06
C ILE A 250 -15.71 -7.95 10.23
N ASN A 251 -14.84 -6.94 10.13
CA ASN A 251 -14.55 -6.01 11.23
C ASN A 251 -15.10 -4.59 11.03
N ALA A 252 -15.93 -4.37 10.00
CA ALA A 252 -16.62 -3.11 9.74
C ALA A 252 -15.71 -1.85 9.60
N LEU A 253 -14.43 -2.04 9.26
CA LEU A 253 -13.50 -0.92 9.08
C LEU A 253 -13.77 -0.20 7.76
N ILE A 254 -13.80 1.13 7.81
CA ILE A 254 -13.91 1.98 6.63
C ILE A 254 -12.52 2.22 6.06
N CYS A 255 -12.30 1.76 4.83
CA CYS A 255 -11.06 1.97 4.11
C CYS A 255 -11.23 3.06 3.06
N PHE A 256 -10.47 4.15 3.18
CA PHE A 256 -10.38 5.20 2.17
C PHE A 256 -9.34 4.82 1.12
N GLY A 257 -9.68 4.86 -0.16
CA GLY A 257 -8.76 4.42 -1.22
C GLY A 257 -9.05 4.99 -2.60
N SER A 258 -8.32 4.46 -3.58
CA SER A 258 -8.42 4.84 -4.99
C SER A 258 -9.72 4.33 -5.64
N PHE A 259 -9.92 4.68 -6.91
CA PHE A 259 -11.01 4.15 -7.75
C PHE A 259 -11.03 2.62 -7.78
N GLU A 260 -9.87 1.99 -7.96
CA GLU A 260 -9.76 0.52 -7.95
C GLU A 260 -10.34 -0.06 -6.64
N GLN A 261 -10.06 0.57 -5.50
CA GLN A 261 -10.61 0.15 -4.21
C GLN A 261 -12.12 0.31 -4.11
N VAL A 262 -12.66 1.43 -4.59
CA VAL A 262 -14.12 1.63 -4.62
C VAL A 262 -14.80 0.56 -5.49
N GLU A 263 -14.21 0.23 -6.64
CA GLU A 263 -14.74 -0.76 -7.57
C GLU A 263 -14.73 -2.18 -6.96
N TYR A 264 -13.57 -2.68 -6.50
CA TYR A 264 -13.51 -4.03 -5.97
C TYR A 264 -14.28 -4.17 -4.64
N LEU A 265 -14.32 -3.15 -3.78
CA LEU A 265 -15.11 -3.23 -2.54
C LEU A 265 -16.62 -3.25 -2.83
N ALA A 266 -17.08 -2.50 -3.82
CA ALA A 266 -18.47 -2.55 -4.24
C ALA A 266 -18.85 -3.94 -4.78
N GLU A 267 -17.96 -4.54 -5.59
CA GLU A 267 -18.14 -5.91 -6.06
C GLU A 267 -18.14 -6.93 -4.92
N PHE A 268 -17.20 -6.82 -3.98
CA PHE A 268 -17.11 -7.70 -2.81
C PHE A 268 -18.39 -7.62 -1.99
N ARG A 269 -18.91 -6.42 -1.72
CA ARG A 269 -20.16 -6.23 -0.99
C ARG A 269 -21.31 -6.94 -1.69
N ARG A 270 -21.48 -6.74 -3.01
CA ARG A 270 -22.54 -7.39 -3.79
C ARG A 270 -22.47 -8.91 -3.67
N LYS A 271 -21.27 -9.48 -3.83
CA LYS A 271 -21.03 -10.93 -3.76
C LYS A 271 -21.27 -11.48 -2.35
N TRP A 272 -20.79 -10.79 -1.30
CA TRP A 272 -21.01 -11.21 0.08
C TRP A 272 -22.47 -11.12 0.53
N LEU A 273 -23.23 -10.13 0.05
CA LEU A 273 -24.68 -10.06 0.28
C LEU A 273 -25.41 -11.23 -0.39
N LYS A 274 -25.03 -11.57 -1.64
CA LYS A 274 -25.63 -12.69 -2.36
C LYS A 274 -25.36 -14.02 -1.68
N LEU A 275 -24.14 -14.21 -1.17
CA LEU A 275 -23.74 -15.47 -0.51
C LEU A 275 -24.41 -15.68 0.84
N GLY A 276 -24.78 -14.62 1.56
CA GLY A 276 -25.35 -14.76 2.91
C GLY A 276 -24.38 -15.35 3.96
N PHE A 277 -23.10 -15.48 3.62
CA PHE A 277 -22.10 -16.21 4.42
C PHE A 277 -21.55 -15.40 5.60
N LEU A 278 -21.38 -14.10 5.41
CA LEU A 278 -20.93 -13.16 6.45
C LEU A 278 -22.12 -12.49 7.13
N GLU A 279 -21.87 -11.85 8.28
CA GLU A 279 -22.88 -11.10 9.03
C GLU A 279 -23.48 -9.98 8.18
N GLN A 280 -24.74 -10.16 7.78
CA GLN A 280 -25.36 -9.33 6.74
C GLN A 280 -25.54 -7.87 7.16
N GLU A 281 -25.69 -7.58 8.45
CA GLU A 281 -25.77 -6.21 8.95
C GLU A 281 -24.46 -5.45 8.72
N ILE A 282 -23.32 -6.08 9.04
CA ILE A 282 -21.99 -5.54 8.77
C ILE A 282 -21.81 -5.31 7.27
N VAL A 283 -22.06 -6.34 6.45
CA VAL A 283 -21.85 -6.27 4.99
C VAL A 283 -22.67 -5.15 4.35
N ARG A 284 -23.94 -4.96 4.77
CA ARG A 284 -24.81 -3.88 4.26
C ARG A 284 -24.30 -2.50 4.67
N ALA A 285 -23.77 -2.37 5.89
CA ALA A 285 -23.28 -1.11 6.43
C ALA A 285 -21.91 -0.69 5.85
N VAL A 286 -21.15 -1.59 5.22
CA VAL A 286 -19.84 -1.24 4.63
C VAL A 286 -19.99 -0.12 3.61
N ASN A 287 -19.28 0.98 3.87
CA ASN A 287 -19.11 2.07 2.92
C ASN A 287 -18.06 1.70 1.87
N THR A 288 -18.52 1.28 0.69
CA THR A 288 -17.66 0.93 -0.45
C THR A 288 -17.33 2.13 -1.34
N SER A 289 -17.87 3.31 -1.04
CA SER A 289 -17.74 4.53 -1.85
C SER A 289 -16.85 5.57 -1.19
N ALA A 290 -15.97 5.14 -0.28
CA ALA A 290 -14.99 5.99 0.39
C ALA A 290 -13.79 6.31 -0.53
N LEU A 291 -14.04 7.09 -1.58
CA LEU A 291 -13.04 7.53 -2.54
C LEU A 291 -12.12 8.61 -1.96
N THR A 292 -10.84 8.53 -2.29
CA THR A 292 -9.89 9.64 -2.14
C THR A 292 -9.00 9.73 -3.37
N SER A 293 -8.67 10.96 -3.78
CA SER A 293 -7.65 11.18 -4.80
C SER A 293 -6.25 10.75 -4.35
N GLY A 294 -6.03 10.71 -3.03
CA GLY A 294 -4.71 10.61 -2.43
C GLY A 294 -3.85 11.86 -2.61
N ARG A 295 -3.85 12.45 -3.79
CA ARG A 295 -2.96 13.54 -4.18
C ARG A 295 -3.62 14.89 -4.00
N CYS A 296 -2.83 15.86 -3.57
CA CYS A 296 -3.15 17.28 -3.70
C CYS A 296 -2.70 17.74 -5.07
N ILE A 297 -3.54 18.45 -5.81
CA ILE A 297 -3.17 19.07 -7.07
C ILE A 297 -3.40 20.57 -6.91
N GLU A 298 -2.41 21.37 -7.30
CA GLU A 298 -2.56 22.84 -7.29
C GLU A 298 -3.32 23.33 -8.53
N GLU A 299 -3.62 24.64 -8.58
CA GLU A 299 -4.37 25.26 -9.69
C GLU A 299 -3.74 25.03 -11.08
N SER A 300 -2.41 24.94 -11.16
CA SER A 300 -1.66 24.65 -12.40
C SER A 300 -1.84 23.20 -12.92
N GLY A 301 -2.52 22.34 -12.16
CA GLY A 301 -2.67 20.92 -12.46
C GLY A 301 -1.50 20.04 -12.01
N VAL A 302 -0.47 20.61 -11.36
CA VAL A 302 0.70 19.86 -10.89
C VAL A 302 0.45 19.29 -9.49
N ALA A 303 0.75 18.00 -9.32
CA ALA A 303 0.64 17.35 -8.02
C ALA A 303 1.63 17.94 -7.00
N VAL A 304 1.16 18.09 -5.76
CA VAL A 304 1.97 18.47 -4.60
C VAL A 304 2.31 17.20 -3.84
N ASN A 305 3.59 16.83 -3.85
CA ASN A 305 4.11 15.71 -3.10
C ASN A 305 4.52 16.18 -1.70
N PRO A 306 4.44 15.32 -0.67
CA PRO A 306 5.02 15.60 0.64
C PRO A 306 6.48 16.07 0.57
N LEU A 307 7.26 15.53 -0.37
CA LEU A 307 8.66 15.90 -0.53
C LEU A 307 8.85 17.34 -1.02
N ASP A 308 7.94 17.84 -1.86
CA ASP A 308 7.98 19.22 -2.34
C ASP A 308 7.91 20.20 -1.15
N LEU A 309 7.03 19.91 -0.18
CA LEU A 309 6.87 20.73 1.03
C LEU A 309 8.11 20.69 1.93
N LEU A 310 8.77 19.54 2.04
CA LEU A 310 10.02 19.42 2.80
C LEU A 310 11.18 20.16 2.14
N LEU A 311 11.22 20.20 0.81
CA LEU A 311 12.20 20.95 0.01
C LEU A 311 11.95 22.46 0.00
N GLY A 312 10.89 22.94 0.66
CA GLY A 312 10.61 24.36 0.84
C GLY A 312 9.58 24.94 -0.12
N PHE A 313 8.91 24.11 -0.92
CA PHE A 313 7.75 24.56 -1.68
C PHE A 313 6.66 25.02 -0.71
N ARG A 314 6.23 26.28 -0.85
CA ARG A 314 5.20 26.86 0.00
C ARG A 314 3.84 26.59 -0.63
N TRP A 315 3.09 25.73 0.02
CA TRP A 315 1.72 25.40 -0.35
C TRP A 315 0.92 25.06 0.90
N SER A 316 -0.34 25.48 0.92
CA SER A 316 -1.26 25.25 2.03
C SER A 316 -2.61 24.83 1.50
N PHE A 317 -3.30 24.00 2.29
CA PHE A 317 -4.70 23.72 2.08
C PHE A 317 -5.51 25.00 2.31
N MET A 318 -6.44 25.33 1.41
CA MET A 318 -7.35 26.45 1.65
C MET A 318 -8.38 26.05 2.70
N GLU A 319 -8.63 26.92 3.69
CA GLU A 319 -9.46 26.60 4.87
C GLU A 319 -10.91 26.24 4.54
N ASN A 320 -11.44 26.70 3.41
CA ASN A 320 -12.84 26.49 3.01
C ASN A 320 -12.99 25.67 1.73
N GLN A 321 -12.00 24.83 1.39
CA GLN A 321 -12.05 24.03 0.17
C GLN A 321 -12.93 22.78 0.35
N THR A 322 -13.88 22.58 -0.55
CA THR A 322 -14.68 21.35 -0.63
C THR A 322 -13.85 20.19 -1.18
N VAL A 323 -14.25 18.95 -0.89
CA VAL A 323 -13.64 17.75 -1.49
C VAL A 323 -13.73 17.79 -3.01
N GLY A 324 -14.84 18.29 -3.58
CA GLY A 324 -15.01 18.46 -5.01
C GLY A 324 -13.99 19.43 -5.62
N GLU A 325 -13.68 20.53 -4.93
CA GLU A 325 -12.63 21.47 -5.34
C GLU A 325 -11.22 20.88 -5.22
N LEU A 326 -10.94 20.07 -4.19
CA LEU A 326 -9.68 19.32 -4.09
C LEU A 326 -9.51 18.30 -5.22
N MET A 327 -10.62 17.74 -5.71
CA MET A 327 -10.65 16.77 -6.79
C MET A 327 -10.73 17.41 -8.18
N ARG A 328 -11.06 18.71 -8.30
CA ARG A 328 -11.27 19.40 -9.57
C ARG A 328 -10.14 19.15 -10.59
N PRO A 329 -8.85 19.21 -10.22
CA PRO A 329 -7.78 18.98 -11.20
C PRO A 329 -7.67 17.53 -11.71
N LEU A 330 -8.38 16.58 -11.08
CA LEU A 330 -8.44 15.19 -11.49
C LEU A 330 -9.63 14.88 -12.39
N LEU A 331 -10.66 15.73 -12.40
CA LEU A 331 -11.87 15.54 -13.19
C LEU A 331 -11.59 15.35 -14.70
N PRO A 332 -10.67 16.11 -15.35
CA PRO A 332 -10.34 15.86 -16.75
C PRO A 332 -9.78 14.45 -17.01
N ARG A 333 -9.01 13.90 -16.05
CA ARG A 333 -8.49 12.52 -16.15
C ARG A 333 -9.58 11.48 -16.01
N LEU A 334 -10.74 11.87 -15.48
CA LEU A 334 -11.93 11.04 -15.33
C LEU A 334 -12.92 11.24 -16.49
N GLY A 335 -12.55 12.00 -17.52
CA GLY A 335 -13.45 12.33 -18.64
C GLY A 335 -14.59 13.25 -18.25
N ILE A 336 -14.47 13.95 -17.11
CA ILE A 336 -15.43 14.96 -16.66
C ILE A 336 -14.91 16.30 -17.15
N GLU A 337 -15.63 16.92 -18.08
CA GLU A 337 -15.39 18.31 -18.50
C GLU A 337 -15.72 19.25 -17.33
N VAL A 338 -14.78 20.16 -17.02
CA VAL A 338 -14.87 21.11 -15.88
C VAL A 338 -15.08 22.51 -16.39
#